data_AF-A0A1I5Z4I2-F1
#
_entry.id   AF-A0A1I5Z4I2-F1
#
_cell.length_a   1.000
_cell.length_b   1.000
_cell.length_c   1.000
_cell.angle_alpha   90.00
_cell.angle_beta   90.00
_cell.angle_gamma   90.00
#
_symmetry.space_group_name_H-M   'P 1'
#
loop_
_entity.id
_entity.type
_entity.pdbx_description
1 polymer ?
#
loop_
_entity_poly.entity_id
_entity_poly.type
_entity_poly.pdbx_seq_one_letter_code
_entity_poly.pdbx_strand_id
1 'polypeptide(L)'
;MDIQVEGSNNRVAGRDYYENQIKPCPRCEVRVIDREKSICNHCTKEERDEKARGQMTLFGLGVLFIFGWLHGWRSERGLAPGIEGLAETLALSVGIAIAALSVIWFLLPLVVEIGAAYFESRRNRYRE
;
A
#
# COMPACT_ATOMS: atom_id res chain seq x y z
N MET A 1 9.64 23.78 39.50
CA MET A 1 9.46 23.46 38.07
C MET A 1 9.15 21.98 38.00
N ASP A 2 7.88 21.65 37.82
CA ASP A 2 7.42 20.26 37.72
C ASP A 2 7.63 19.80 36.29
N ILE A 3 8.53 18.85 36.08
CA ILE A 3 8.75 18.23 34.77
C ILE A 3 7.76 17.07 34.70
N GLN A 4 6.61 17.30 34.07
CA GLN A 4 5.67 16.23 33.70
C GLN A 4 6.30 15.39 32.59
N VAL A 5 6.89 14.27 32.96
CA VAL A 5 7.38 13.27 32.01
C VAL A 5 6.20 12.38 31.63
N GLU A 6 5.57 12.63 30.49
CA GLU A 6 4.66 11.67 29.87
C GLU A 6 5.45 10.41 29.52
N GLY A 7 5.13 9.30 30.19
CA GLY A 7 5.76 8.00 30.04
C GLY A 7 5.57 7.41 28.64
N SER A 8 6.32 7.91 27.67
CA SER A 8 6.47 7.33 26.33
C SER A 8 7.40 6.12 26.35
N ASN A 9 7.08 5.12 27.19
CA ASN A 9 7.69 3.78 27.13
C ASN A 9 9.23 3.76 26.97
N ASN A 10 9.92 4.75 27.54
CA ASN A 10 11.37 4.78 27.51
C ASN A 10 11.87 3.88 28.64
N ARG A 11 11.77 2.56 28.40
CA ARG A 11 12.39 1.53 29.22
C ARG A 11 13.87 1.89 29.30
N VAL A 12 14.33 2.20 30.51
CA VAL A 12 15.72 2.39 30.86
C VAL A 12 16.50 1.18 30.36
N ALA A 13 17.06 1.29 29.16
CA ALA A 13 17.73 0.25 28.40
C ALA A 13 19.16 0.04 28.92
N GLY A 14 19.33 -0.06 30.24
CA GLY A 14 20.65 -0.19 30.86
C GLY A 14 20.90 -1.58 31.46
N ARG A 15 19.85 -2.34 31.78
CA ARG A 15 19.96 -3.56 32.60
C ARG A 15 19.54 -4.84 31.87
N ASP A 16 18.68 -4.76 30.86
CA ASP A 16 18.13 -5.95 30.17
C ASP A 16 19.08 -6.56 29.11
N TYR A 17 20.24 -5.95 28.86
CA TYR A 17 21.15 -6.40 27.81
C TYR A 17 22.09 -7.54 28.21
N TYR A 18 22.13 -7.93 29.49
CA TYR A 18 23.03 -8.98 29.98
C TYR A 18 22.43 -10.39 29.93
N GLU A 19 21.09 -10.54 29.87
CA GLU A 19 20.44 -11.85 29.93
C GLU A 19 20.04 -12.39 28.55
N ASN A 20 19.82 -11.51 27.57
CA ASN A 20 19.52 -11.92 26.20
C ASN A 20 20.78 -11.86 25.34
N GLN A 21 21.07 -12.95 24.61
CA GLN A 21 22.10 -12.95 23.57
C GLN A 21 21.66 -12.03 22.43
N ILE A 22 22.08 -10.77 22.52
CA ILE A 22 21.80 -9.75 21.54
C ILE A 22 22.66 -10.01 20.31
N LYS A 23 22.01 -10.25 19.16
CA LYS A 23 22.70 -10.37 17.87
C LYS A 23 22.54 -9.07 17.08
N PRO A 24 23.53 -8.68 16.25
CA PRO A 24 23.34 -7.58 15.31
C PRO A 24 22.26 -7.94 14.28
N CYS A 25 21.55 -6.94 13.79
CA CYS A 25 20.57 -7.10 12.72
C CYS A 25 21.29 -7.55 11.44
N PRO A 26 20.88 -8.67 10.82
CA PRO A 26 21.56 -9.20 9.63
C PRO A 26 21.39 -8.34 8.37
N ARG A 27 20.49 -7.35 8.38
CA ARG A 27 20.22 -6.48 7.22
C ARG A 27 20.96 -5.16 7.26
N CYS A 28 21.09 -4.56 8.45
CA CYS A 28 21.72 -3.24 8.60
C CYS A 28 22.99 -3.27 9.43
N GLU A 29 23.26 -4.33 10.19
CA GLU A 29 24.44 -4.55 11.05
C GLU A 29 24.73 -3.48 12.12
N VAL A 30 24.00 -2.35 12.10
CA VAL A 30 24.15 -1.21 13.00
C VAL A 30 23.31 -1.36 14.27
N ARG A 31 22.16 -2.03 14.16
CA ARG A 31 21.19 -2.15 15.26
C ARG A 31 21.14 -3.56 15.82
N VAL A 32 20.80 -3.65 17.09
CA VAL A 32 20.69 -4.91 17.82
C VAL A 32 19.27 -5.48 17.77
N ILE A 33 19.15 -6.81 17.80
CA ILE A 33 17.87 -7.54 17.80
C ILE A 33 17.84 -8.65 18.85
N ASP A 34 16.65 -8.92 19.36
CA ASP A 34 16.36 -10.06 20.24
C ASP A 34 16.53 -11.39 19.49
N ARG A 35 16.74 -12.48 20.22
CA ARG A 35 16.99 -13.81 19.65
C ARG A 35 15.85 -14.30 18.74
N GLU A 36 14.61 -14.00 19.13
CA GLU A 36 13.37 -14.37 18.43
C GLU A 36 13.10 -13.54 17.17
N LYS A 37 13.65 -12.33 17.08
CA LYS A 37 13.44 -11.47 15.91
C LYS A 37 14.47 -11.80 14.84
N SER A 38 14.03 -11.79 13.59
CA SER A 38 14.89 -11.99 12.41
C SER A 38 15.46 -10.67 11.88
N ILE A 39 14.71 -9.57 12.02
CA ILE A 39 15.04 -8.24 11.47
C ILE A 39 14.71 -7.17 12.52
N CYS A 40 15.46 -6.07 12.55
CA CYS A 40 15.21 -4.97 13.47
C CYS A 40 13.96 -4.16 13.09
N ASN A 41 13.35 -3.50 14.08
CA ASN A 41 12.17 -2.64 13.87
C ASN A 41 12.39 -1.50 12.86
N HIS A 42 13.65 -1.07 12.69
CA HIS A 42 13.98 -0.02 11.73
C HIS A 42 13.87 -0.53 10.29
N CYS A 43 14.51 -1.66 9.99
CA CYS A 43 14.46 -2.24 8.65
C CYS A 43 13.05 -2.74 8.29
N THR A 44 12.27 -3.23 9.25
CA THR A 44 10.87 -3.59 8.99
C THR A 44 10.00 -2.38 8.72
N LYS A 45 10.26 -1.25 9.39
CA LYS A 45 9.58 0.01 9.09
C LYS A 45 9.97 0.53 7.71
N GLU A 46 11.26 0.54 7.39
CA GLU A 46 11.77 0.97 6.09
C GLU A 46 11.17 0.17 4.94
N GLU A 47 11.09 -1.16 5.07
CA GLU A 47 10.46 -2.01 4.05
C GLU A 47 8.95 -1.72 3.89
N ARG A 48 8.24 -1.43 4.99
CA ARG A 48 6.84 -1.02 4.92
C ARG A 48 6.69 0.34 4.24
N ASP A 49 7.58 1.28 4.54
CA ASP A 49 7.58 2.62 3.96
C ASP A 49 7.91 2.56 2.46
N GLU A 50 8.86 1.72 2.03
CA GLU A 50 9.18 1.48 0.62
C GLU A 50 7.99 0.86 -0.13
N LYS A 51 7.33 -0.15 0.44
CA LYS A 51 6.12 -0.76 -0.14
C LYS A 51 4.98 0.25 -0.25
N ALA A 52 4.76 1.06 0.78
CA ALA A 52 3.75 2.11 0.77
C ALA A 52 4.05 3.19 -0.28
N ARG A 53 5.32 3.62 -0.40
CA ARG A 53 5.74 4.57 -1.44
C ARG A 53 5.52 4.03 -2.84
N GLY A 54 5.88 2.77 -3.10
CA GLY A 54 5.64 2.13 -4.39
C GLY A 54 4.15 2.10 -4.75
N GLN A 55 3.30 1.71 -3.81
CA GLN A 55 1.85 1.69 -3.99
C GLN A 55 1.26 3.10 -4.21
N MET A 56 1.67 4.09 -3.41
CA MET A 56 1.23 5.48 -3.57
C MET A 56 1.67 6.07 -4.91
N THR A 57 2.86 5.73 -5.40
CA THR A 57 3.37 6.21 -6.69
C THR A 57 2.53 5.67 -7.85
N LEU A 58 2.23 4.36 -7.83
CA LEU A 58 1.35 3.74 -8.84
C LEU A 58 -0.06 4.32 -8.81
N PHE A 59 -0.61 4.53 -7.62
CA PHE A 59 -1.91 5.18 -7.47
C PHE A 59 -1.91 6.60 -8.05
N GLY A 60 -0.90 7.41 -7.70
CA GLY A 60 -0.74 8.77 -8.21
C GLY A 60 -0.63 8.81 -9.74
N LEU A 61 0.16 7.91 -10.33
CA LEU A 61 0.25 7.79 -11.80
C LEU A 61 -1.10 7.40 -12.43
N GLY A 62 -1.85 6.48 -11.81
CA GLY A 62 -3.18 6.10 -12.27
C GLY A 62 -4.17 7.27 -12.24
N VAL A 63 -4.16 8.06 -11.16
CA VAL A 63 -4.99 9.28 -11.04
C VAL A 63 -4.61 10.29 -12.12
N LEU A 64 -3.32 10.56 -12.32
CA LEU A 64 -2.87 11.49 -13.37
C LEU A 64 -3.24 11.03 -14.78
N PHE A 65 -3.18 9.72 -15.04
CA PHE A 65 -3.61 9.15 -16.30
C PHE A 65 -5.11 9.36 -16.54
N ILE A 66 -5.96 9.05 -15.56
CA ILE A 66 -7.42 9.26 -15.64
C ILE A 66 -7.73 10.76 -15.78
N PHE A 67 -7.02 11.61 -15.05
CA PHE A 67 -7.16 13.05 -15.13
C PHE A 67 -6.85 13.57 -16.53
N GLY A 68 -5.71 13.17 -17.11
CA GLY A 68 -5.32 13.54 -18.47
C GLY A 68 -6.32 13.07 -19.52
N TRP A 69 -6.83 11.84 -19.38
CA TRP A 69 -7.88 11.30 -20.25
C TRP A 69 -9.16 12.14 -20.16
N LEU A 70 -9.66 12.38 -18.94
CA LEU A 70 -10.88 13.17 -18.72
C LEU A 70 -10.73 14.59 -19.26
N HIS A 71 -9.57 15.21 -19.06
CA HIS A 71 -9.30 16.54 -19.56
C HIS A 71 -9.31 16.58 -21.09
N GLY A 72 -8.66 15.62 -21.76
CA GLY A 72 -8.69 15.49 -23.22
C GLY A 72 -10.12 15.32 -23.75
N TRP A 73 -10.87 14.40 -23.16
CA TRP A 73 -12.27 14.14 -23.53
C TRP A 73 -13.18 15.37 -23.34
N ARG A 74 -12.97 16.17 -22.30
CA ARG A 74 -13.70 17.43 -22.09
C ARG A 74 -13.32 18.50 -23.11
N SER A 75 -12.03 18.62 -23.43
CA SER A 75 -11.51 19.55 -24.43
C SER A 75 -12.10 19.28 -25.81
N GLU A 76 -12.19 18.01 -26.23
CA GLU A 76 -12.80 17.60 -27.50
C GLU A 76 -14.29 17.98 -27.60
N ARG A 77 -14.99 18.07 -26.46
CA ARG A 77 -16.40 18.49 -26.38
C ARG A 77 -16.59 19.99 -26.21
N GLY A 78 -15.52 20.78 -26.28
CA GLY A 78 -15.56 22.23 -26.10
C GLY A 78 -15.82 22.68 -24.66
N LEU A 79 -15.71 21.76 -23.68
CA LEU A 79 -15.94 22.02 -22.26
C LEU A 79 -14.62 22.38 -21.56
N ALA A 80 -13.93 23.41 -22.08
CA ALA A 80 -12.66 23.87 -21.53
C ALA A 80 -12.83 24.23 -20.05
N PRO A 81 -12.16 23.53 -19.12
CA PRO A 81 -12.36 23.76 -17.70
C PRO A 81 -11.66 25.06 -17.28
N GLY A 82 -12.40 25.95 -16.62
CA GLY A 82 -11.80 26.98 -15.78
C GLY A 82 -11.11 26.36 -14.56
N ILE A 83 -10.56 27.18 -13.66
CA ILE A 83 -9.87 26.72 -12.44
C ILE A 83 -10.77 25.79 -11.60
N GLU A 84 -12.05 26.12 -11.49
CA GLU A 84 -13.05 25.28 -10.79
C GLU A 84 -13.24 23.93 -11.49
N GLY A 85 -13.28 23.91 -12.83
CA GLY A 85 -13.39 22.68 -13.62
C GLY A 85 -12.16 21.77 -13.52
N LEU A 86 -10.97 22.33 -13.25
CA LEU A 86 -9.76 21.55 -12.98
C LEU A 86 -9.85 20.84 -11.62
N ALA A 87 -10.34 21.51 -10.59
CA ALA A 87 -10.54 20.90 -9.28
C ALA A 87 -11.58 19.78 -9.33
N GLU A 88 -12.69 19.99 -10.05
CA GLU A 88 -13.72 18.97 -10.26
C GLU A 88 -13.20 17.75 -11.01
N THR A 89 -12.44 17.96 -12.08
CA THR A 89 -11.85 16.85 -12.85
C THR A 89 -10.81 16.07 -12.05
N LEU A 90 -10.05 16.75 -11.20
CA LEU A 90 -9.13 16.09 -10.27
C LEU A 90 -9.91 15.24 -9.25
N ALA A 91 -10.94 15.80 -8.62
CA ALA A 91 -11.78 15.06 -7.67
C ALA A 91 -12.44 13.84 -8.32
N LEU A 92 -12.97 13.99 -9.54
CA LEU A 92 -13.53 12.87 -10.31
C LEU A 92 -12.48 11.81 -10.64
N SER A 93 -11.27 12.21 -11.03
CA SER A 93 -10.20 11.26 -11.35
C SER A 93 -9.79 10.41 -10.14
N VAL A 94 -9.73 11.01 -8.95
CA VAL A 94 -9.48 10.30 -7.68
C VAL A 94 -10.64 9.36 -7.35
N GLY A 95 -11.88 9.83 -7.49
CA GLY A 95 -13.08 9.01 -7.25
C GLY A 95 -13.13 7.77 -8.15
N ILE A 96 -12.83 7.94 -9.44
CA ILE A 96 -12.76 6.83 -10.41
C ILE A 96 -11.64 5.86 -10.06
N ALA A 97 -10.45 6.36 -9.70
CA ALA A 97 -9.34 5.50 -9.30
C ALA A 97 -9.68 4.63 -8.08
N ILE A 98 -10.34 5.21 -7.07
CA ILE A 98 -10.79 4.47 -5.87
C ILE A 98 -11.87 3.44 -6.24
N ALA A 99 -12.86 3.81 -7.05
CA ALA A 99 -13.91 2.90 -7.50
C ALA A 99 -13.34 1.75 -8.34
N ALA A 100 -12.36 2.02 -9.21
CA ALA A 100 -11.68 0.98 -9.98
C ALA A 100 -10.93 0.01 -9.05
N LEU A 101 -10.22 0.52 -8.04
CA LEU A 101 -9.52 -0.31 -7.06
C LEU A 101 -10.49 -1.15 -6.21
N SER A 102 -11.62 -0.60 -5.79
CA SER A 102 -12.62 -1.35 -5.03
C SER A 102 -13.24 -2.45 -5.90
N VAL A 103 -13.58 -2.16 -7.16
CA VAL A 103 -14.06 -3.16 -8.12
C VAL A 103 -13.04 -4.27 -8.31
N ILE A 104 -11.76 -3.95 -8.50
CA ILE A 104 -10.70 -4.95 -8.62
C ILE A 104 -10.61 -5.79 -7.35
N TRP A 105 -10.64 -5.16 -6.17
CA TRP A 105 -10.53 -5.88 -4.90
C TRP A 105 -11.70 -6.85 -4.65
N PHE A 106 -12.93 -6.45 -5.00
CA PHE A 106 -14.14 -7.23 -4.72
C PHE A 106 -14.53 -8.20 -5.84
N LEU A 107 -14.42 -7.80 -7.11
CA LEU A 107 -14.90 -8.61 -8.23
C LEU A 107 -13.83 -9.55 -8.80
N LEU A 108 -12.55 -9.18 -8.75
CA LEU A 108 -11.48 -10.03 -9.29
C LEU A 108 -11.40 -11.41 -8.60
N PRO A 109 -11.47 -11.54 -7.27
CA PRO A 109 -11.49 -12.87 -6.63
C PRO A 109 -12.71 -13.69 -7.06
N LEU A 110 -13.89 -13.07 -7.14
CA LEU A 110 -15.12 -13.74 -7.59
C LEU A 110 -14.99 -14.27 -9.02
N VAL A 111 -14.42 -13.48 -9.94
CA VAL A 111 -14.19 -13.90 -11.33
C VAL A 111 -13.19 -15.04 -11.42
N VAL A 112 -12.13 -15.02 -10.61
CA VAL A 112 -11.13 -16.09 -10.57
C VAL A 112 -11.74 -17.40 -10.07
N GLU A 113 -12.58 -17.35 -9.02
CA GLU A 113 -13.26 -18.54 -8.49
C GLU A 113 -14.22 -19.16 -9.52
N ILE A 114 -15.05 -18.34 -10.17
CA ILE A 114 -15.98 -18.80 -11.21
C ILE A 114 -15.20 -19.38 -12.41
N GLY A 115 -14.11 -18.72 -12.81
CA GLY A 115 -13.24 -19.19 -13.89
C GLY A 115 -12.59 -20.54 -13.57
N ALA A 116 -12.08 -20.72 -12.35
CA ALA A 116 -11.49 -21.97 -11.90
C ALA A 116 -12.53 -23.11 -11.90
N ALA A 117 -13.73 -22.86 -11.36
CA ALA A 117 -14.82 -23.82 -11.36
C ALA A 117 -15.27 -24.21 -12.79
N TYR A 118 -15.33 -23.23 -13.70
CA TYR A 118 -15.65 -23.47 -15.11
C TYR A 118 -14.58 -24.34 -15.80
N PHE A 119 -13.30 -24.05 -15.58
CA PHE A 119 -12.20 -24.83 -16.14
C PHE A 119 -12.17 -26.27 -15.61
N GLU A 120 -12.43 -26.46 -14.32
CA GLU A 120 -12.48 -27.79 -13.71
C GLU A 120 -13.64 -28.63 -14.25
N SER A 121 -14.83 -28.03 -14.38
CA SER A 121 -15.99 -28.66 -15.04
C SER A 121 -15.69 -29.07 -16.48
N ARG A 122 -14.94 -28.24 -17.21
CA ARG A 122 -14.56 -28.54 -18.61
C ARG A 122 -13.52 -29.65 -18.68
N ARG A 123 -12.55 -29.69 -17.76
CA ARG A 123 -11.52 -30.74 -17.69
C ARG A 123 -12.11 -32.12 -17.45
N ASN A 124 -13.12 -32.23 -16.57
CA ASN A 124 -13.73 -33.51 -16.23
C ASN A 124 -14.54 -34.10 -17.41
N ARG A 125 -15.15 -33.24 -18.24
CA ARG A 125 -15.88 -33.67 -19.45
C ARG A 125 -15.02 -34.29 -20.55
N TYR A 126 -13.70 -34.10 -20.54
CA TYR A 126 -12.77 -34.72 -21.51
C TYR A 126 -12.07 -35.96 -20.97
N ARG A 127 -12.39 -36.38 -19.73
CA ARG A 127 -11.84 -37.59 -19.11
C ARG A 127 -12.82 -38.78 -19.10
N GLU A 128 -14.07 -38.53 -19.47
CA GLU A 128 -15.10 -39.54 -19.75
C GLU A 128 -15.16 -39.81 -21.27
#